data_AF-A0A844ZE17-F1
#
_entry.id   AF-A0A844ZE17-F1
#
_cell.length_a   1.000
_cell.length_b   1.000
_cell.length_c   1.000
_cell.angle_alpha   90.00
_cell.angle_beta   90.00
_cell.angle_gamma   90.00
#
_symmetry.space_group_name_H-M   'P 1'
#
loop_
_entity.id
_entity.type
_entity.pdbx_description
1 polymer ?
#
loop_
_entity_poly.entity_id
_entity_poly.type
_entity_poly.pdbx_seq_one_letter_code
_entity_poly.pdbx_strand_id
1 'polypeptide(L)'
;MRAILPSLLALSLACALAACSGSDGDEEAIEANRKALDAATIQAFDSVEAASIALDGEGLRIVAPRGSGLLLGFGAKRGTVEGLLQNLLEDEPERTINNECGAGPMKFTSFGSLTLNFQDGEFVGWLVDERGKQSTIDGVGIGTTRAEAERSRIIEIIDGSTLGTEFSSGAINGFLADESADAPITGLYAGTNCFFR
;
A
#
# COMPACT_ATOMS: atom_id res chain seq x y z
N MET A 1 -3.25 -62.91 -54.78
CA MET A 1 -3.91 -61.85 -54.00
C MET A 1 -2.90 -61.31 -53.00
N ARG A 2 -2.38 -60.10 -53.23
CA ARG A 2 -1.23 -59.51 -52.50
C ARG A 2 -1.71 -58.60 -51.36
N ALA A 3 -0.91 -58.61 -50.31
CA ALA A 3 -1.09 -58.04 -48.99
C ALA A 3 -1.18 -56.50 -48.93
N ILE A 4 -1.67 -56.03 -47.78
CA ILE A 4 -2.02 -54.66 -47.38
C ILE A 4 -0.85 -54.02 -46.59
N LEU A 5 -0.82 -52.68 -46.61
CA LEU A 5 -0.10 -51.66 -45.78
C LEU A 5 1.21 -51.08 -46.35
N PRO A 6 1.60 -49.85 -45.96
CA PRO A 6 0.84 -48.60 -45.73
C PRO A 6 1.54 -47.38 -46.39
N SER A 7 0.89 -46.22 -46.51
CA SER A 7 1.66 -44.98 -46.69
C SER A 7 0.96 -43.77 -46.08
N LEU A 8 1.72 -43.07 -45.26
CA LEU A 8 1.39 -41.89 -44.48
C LEU A 8 1.02 -40.72 -45.39
N LEU A 9 0.11 -39.85 -44.93
CA LEU A 9 0.37 -38.40 -44.86
C LEU A 9 -0.68 -37.75 -43.94
N ALA A 10 -0.22 -37.34 -42.76
CA ALA A 10 -0.91 -36.38 -41.90
C ALA A 10 -0.44 -34.97 -42.30
N LEU A 11 -1.36 -34.01 -42.41
CA LEU A 11 -1.01 -32.59 -42.40
C LEU A 11 -2.10 -31.79 -41.67
N SER A 12 -1.91 -31.69 -40.37
CA SER A 12 -2.58 -30.76 -39.45
C SER A 12 -1.94 -29.37 -39.58
N LEU A 13 -2.73 -28.36 -39.95
CA LEU A 13 -2.32 -26.96 -39.93
C LEU A 13 -3.12 -26.23 -38.84
N ALA A 14 -2.49 -26.07 -37.68
CA ALA A 14 -2.95 -25.21 -36.59
C ALA A 14 -2.22 -23.86 -36.70
N CYS A 15 -2.96 -22.80 -37.03
CA CYS A 15 -2.47 -21.43 -36.89
C CYS A 15 -2.95 -20.89 -35.54
N ALA A 16 -2.07 -20.87 -34.54
CA ALA A 16 -2.25 -20.10 -33.31
C ALA A 16 -1.50 -18.77 -33.48
N LEU A 17 -2.25 -17.67 -33.64
CA LEU A 17 -1.76 -16.32 -33.37
C LEU A 17 -2.30 -15.88 -32.01
N ALA A 18 -1.41 -15.84 -31.02
CA ALA A 18 -1.61 -15.05 -29.79
C ALA A 18 -0.22 -14.78 -29.18
N ALA A 19 0.45 -13.73 -29.66
CA ALA A 19 1.63 -13.16 -29.03
C ALA A 19 1.25 -11.75 -28.55
N CYS A 20 0.58 -11.68 -27.40
CA CYS A 20 0.58 -10.47 -26.57
C CYS A 20 1.62 -10.71 -25.48
N SER A 21 2.74 -9.97 -25.54
CA SER A 21 3.73 -9.92 -24.47
C SER A 21 3.16 -9.06 -23.33
N GLY A 22 2.58 -9.71 -22.33
CA GLY A 22 2.12 -9.09 -21.09
C GLY A 22 2.69 -9.86 -19.91
N SER A 23 3.66 -9.24 -19.23
CA SER A 23 4.16 -9.49 -17.86
C SER A 23 3.87 -10.83 -17.19
N ASP A 24 4.66 -11.87 -17.50
CA ASP A 24 4.69 -13.13 -16.72
C ASP A 24 5.31 -12.93 -15.31
N GLY A 25 6.00 -11.81 -15.06
CA GLY A 25 6.69 -11.55 -13.81
C GLY A 25 5.78 -11.10 -12.66
N ASP A 26 4.61 -10.54 -12.98
CA ASP A 26 3.69 -10.03 -11.96
C ASP A 26 2.81 -11.16 -11.38
N GLU A 27 2.33 -12.09 -12.20
CA GLU A 27 1.49 -13.22 -11.74
C GLU A 27 2.29 -14.21 -10.88
N GLU A 28 3.54 -14.50 -11.25
CA GLU A 28 4.40 -15.43 -10.52
C GLU A 28 4.81 -14.85 -9.16
N ALA A 29 5.02 -13.53 -9.08
CA ALA A 29 5.28 -12.81 -7.84
C ALA A 29 4.04 -12.78 -6.93
N ILE A 30 2.85 -12.58 -7.49
CA ILE A 30 1.58 -12.59 -6.74
C ILE A 30 1.32 -13.98 -6.13
N GLU A 31 1.55 -15.05 -6.89
CA GLU A 31 1.37 -16.43 -6.40
C GLU A 31 2.40 -16.81 -5.31
N ALA A 32 3.66 -16.42 -5.49
CA ALA A 32 4.69 -16.63 -4.47
C ALA A 32 4.38 -15.88 -3.16
N ASN A 33 3.84 -14.66 -3.25
CA ASN A 33 3.45 -13.85 -2.09
C ASN A 33 2.23 -14.45 -1.35
N ARG A 34 1.27 -15.00 -2.09
CA ARG A 34 0.10 -15.70 -1.50
C ARG A 34 0.54 -16.93 -0.71
N LYS A 35 1.53 -17.67 -1.21
CA LYS A 35 2.06 -18.88 -0.57
C LYS A 35 2.90 -18.61 0.68
N ALA A 36 3.39 -17.38 0.86
CA ALA A 36 4.17 -16.96 2.02
C ALA A 36 3.30 -16.54 3.22
N LEU A 37 1.99 -16.35 3.02
CA LEU A 37 1.03 -16.03 4.09
C LEU A 37 0.48 -17.34 4.67
N ASP A 38 0.42 -17.45 6.00
CA ASP A 38 -0.09 -18.67 6.64
C ASP A 38 -1.61 -18.84 6.46
N ALA A 39 -2.12 -20.05 6.69
CA ALA A 39 -3.53 -20.38 6.48
C ALA A 39 -4.49 -19.53 7.33
N ALA A 40 -4.04 -19.03 8.50
CA ALA A 40 -4.83 -18.14 9.35
C ALA A 40 -4.93 -16.73 8.74
N THR A 41 -3.85 -16.28 8.12
CA THR A 41 -3.77 -15.02 7.38
C THR A 41 -4.61 -15.09 6.09
N ILE A 42 -4.55 -16.20 5.35
CA ILE A 42 -5.40 -16.45 4.17
C ILE A 42 -6.89 -16.50 4.56
N GLN A 43 -7.23 -17.10 5.70
CA GLN A 43 -8.62 -17.17 6.16
C GLN A 43 -9.16 -15.82 6.69
N ALA A 44 -8.28 -14.93 7.17
CA ALA A 44 -8.65 -13.53 7.45
C ALA A 44 -8.92 -12.74 6.16
N PHE A 45 -8.21 -13.07 5.08
CA PHE A 45 -8.40 -12.46 3.76
C PHE A 45 -9.60 -13.01 2.99
N ASP A 46 -10.18 -14.14 3.35
CA ASP A 46 -11.39 -14.70 2.70
C ASP A 46 -12.68 -13.91 3.03
N SER A 47 -12.56 -12.81 3.80
CA SER A 47 -13.66 -11.90 4.15
C SER A 47 -13.37 -10.42 3.82
N VAL A 48 -12.48 -10.18 2.84
CA VAL A 48 -12.06 -8.83 2.38
C VAL A 48 -13.17 -7.94 1.84
N GLU A 49 -14.37 -8.44 1.57
CA GLU A 49 -15.49 -7.62 1.04
C GLU A 49 -15.93 -6.44 1.96
N ALA A 50 -15.44 -6.37 3.20
CA ALA A 50 -15.66 -5.21 4.06
C ALA A 50 -14.46 -4.86 4.95
N ALA A 51 -13.24 -5.25 4.55
CA ALA A 51 -12.03 -4.85 5.28
C ALA A 51 -11.67 -3.38 5.00
N SER A 52 -11.23 -2.66 6.03
CA SER A 52 -10.76 -1.27 5.89
C SER A 52 -9.27 -1.15 6.22
N ILE A 53 -8.65 -0.08 5.73
CA ILE A 53 -7.25 0.25 6.03
C ILE A 53 -7.25 1.32 7.11
N ALA A 54 -6.61 1.03 8.23
CA ALA A 54 -6.30 1.98 9.27
C ALA A 54 -4.81 2.36 9.25
N LEU A 55 -4.54 3.65 9.49
CA LEU A 55 -3.21 4.23 9.56
C LEU A 55 -2.54 3.84 10.88
N ASP A 56 -1.30 3.38 10.79
CA ASP A 56 -0.54 2.90 11.93
C ASP A 56 0.91 3.39 11.87
N GLY A 57 1.49 3.72 13.02
CA GLY A 57 2.86 4.23 13.10
C GLY A 57 3.92 3.21 12.69
N GLU A 58 3.58 1.93 12.67
CA GLU A 58 4.47 0.83 12.28
C GLU A 58 4.17 0.25 10.89
N GLY A 59 3.19 0.81 10.17
CA GLY A 59 2.77 0.32 8.86
C GLY A 59 1.30 0.62 8.54
N LEU A 60 0.60 -0.35 7.94
CA LEU A 60 -0.84 -0.25 7.69
C LEU A 60 -1.57 -1.40 8.37
N ARG A 61 -2.73 -1.11 8.96
CA ARG A 61 -3.55 -2.13 9.61
C ARG A 61 -4.77 -2.45 8.75
N ILE A 62 -4.90 -3.70 8.34
CA ILE A 62 -6.10 -4.19 7.67
C ILE A 62 -7.08 -4.65 8.74
N VAL A 63 -8.21 -3.97 8.84
CA VAL A 63 -9.23 -4.22 9.86
C VAL A 63 -10.38 -4.99 9.21
N ALA A 64 -10.58 -6.23 9.63
CA ALA A 64 -11.71 -7.03 9.18
C ALA A 64 -13.00 -6.61 9.91
N PRO A 65 -14.19 -6.86 9.35
CA PRO A 65 -15.48 -6.46 9.93
C PRO A 65 -15.74 -6.94 11.36
N ARG A 66 -15.12 -8.06 11.75
CA ARG A 66 -15.26 -8.65 13.10
C ARG A 66 -14.21 -8.13 14.09
N GLY A 67 -13.47 -7.08 13.72
CA GLY A 67 -12.49 -6.39 14.59
C GLY A 67 -11.12 -7.05 14.68
N SER A 68 -10.89 -8.20 14.02
CA SER A 68 -9.54 -8.74 13.86
C SER A 68 -8.74 -7.85 12.92
N GLY A 69 -7.51 -7.50 13.32
CA GLY A 69 -6.62 -6.63 12.55
C GLY A 69 -5.31 -7.34 12.18
N LEU A 70 -4.91 -7.24 10.92
CA LEU A 70 -3.58 -7.63 10.45
C LEU A 70 -2.71 -6.37 10.33
N LEU A 71 -1.50 -6.39 10.89
CA LEU A 71 -0.51 -5.35 10.64
C LEU A 71 0.35 -5.74 9.42
N LEU A 72 0.27 -4.94 8.37
CA LEU A 72 1.28 -4.87 7.31
C LEU A 72 2.39 -3.94 7.80
N GLY A 73 3.33 -4.51 8.55
CA GLY A 73 4.42 -3.77 9.16
C GLY A 73 5.44 -3.29 8.14
N PHE A 74 6.18 -2.24 8.48
CA PHE A 74 7.39 -1.87 7.78
C PHE A 74 8.38 -3.06 7.73
N GLY A 75 9.12 -3.19 6.63
CA GLY A 75 9.94 -4.36 6.29
C GLY A 75 9.23 -5.41 5.42
N ALA A 76 7.89 -5.34 5.31
CA ALA A 76 7.14 -6.24 4.42
C ALA A 76 7.56 -6.07 2.95
N LYS A 77 7.57 -7.15 2.17
CA LYS A 77 7.98 -7.12 0.76
C LYS A 77 6.96 -6.36 -0.09
N ARG A 78 7.45 -5.52 -1.00
CA ARG A 78 6.63 -4.67 -1.88
C ARG A 78 5.49 -5.42 -2.56
N GLY A 79 5.78 -6.55 -3.21
CA GLY A 79 4.76 -7.33 -3.93
C GLY A 79 3.64 -7.85 -3.02
N THR A 80 3.96 -8.20 -1.76
CA THR A 80 2.96 -8.63 -0.77
C THR A 80 2.04 -7.46 -0.39
N VAL A 81 2.62 -6.28 -0.14
CA VAL A 81 1.86 -5.08 0.27
C VAL A 81 0.99 -4.59 -0.90
N GLU A 82 1.57 -4.45 -2.09
CA GLU A 82 0.82 -4.00 -3.28
C GLU A 82 -0.30 -4.97 -3.65
N GLY A 83 -0.01 -6.28 -3.71
CA GLY A 83 -1.02 -7.28 -4.06
C GLY A 83 -2.19 -7.31 -3.08
N LEU A 84 -1.93 -7.04 -1.80
CA LEU A 84 -3.01 -6.95 -0.82
C LEU A 84 -3.82 -5.66 -0.96
N LEU A 85 -3.16 -4.50 -1.09
CA LEU A 85 -3.88 -3.22 -1.17
C LEU A 85 -4.67 -3.07 -2.48
N GLN A 86 -4.15 -3.59 -3.60
CA GLN A 86 -4.87 -3.57 -4.89
C GLN A 86 -6.21 -4.31 -4.79
N ASN A 87 -6.26 -5.43 -4.05
CA ASN A 87 -7.50 -6.17 -3.81
C ASN A 87 -8.48 -5.43 -2.88
N LEU A 88 -7.99 -4.52 -2.03
CA LEU A 88 -8.80 -3.81 -1.04
C LEU A 88 -9.32 -2.46 -1.54
N LEU A 89 -8.50 -1.74 -2.29
CA LEU A 89 -8.80 -0.37 -2.72
C LEU A 89 -9.45 -0.31 -4.10
N GLU A 90 -9.35 -1.39 -4.90
CA GLU A 90 -9.82 -1.44 -6.30
C GLU A 90 -9.24 -0.32 -7.19
N ASP A 91 -8.20 0.36 -6.72
CA ASP A 91 -7.47 1.40 -7.43
C ASP A 91 -6.28 0.80 -8.21
N GLU A 92 -6.05 1.30 -9.43
CA GLU A 92 -4.87 0.94 -10.19
C GLU A 92 -3.62 1.59 -9.58
N PRO A 93 -2.60 0.81 -9.17
CA PRO A 93 -1.41 1.37 -8.54
C PRO A 93 -0.56 2.19 -9.51
N GLU A 94 -0.29 3.45 -9.17
CA GLU A 94 0.72 4.25 -9.86
C GLU A 94 2.09 4.03 -9.23
N ARG A 95 3.09 3.62 -10.03
CA ARG A 95 4.45 3.36 -9.54
C ARG A 95 5.43 4.43 -10.04
N THR A 96 6.19 5.03 -9.13
CA THR A 96 7.23 6.02 -9.46
C THR A 96 8.53 5.73 -8.68
N ILE A 97 9.60 6.47 -9.00
CA ILE A 97 10.89 6.38 -8.32
C ILE A 97 11.52 7.77 -8.20
N ASN A 98 12.18 8.03 -7.07
CA ASN A 98 13.03 9.18 -6.87
C ASN A 98 14.40 8.73 -6.35
N ASN A 99 15.46 9.04 -7.10
CA ASN A 99 16.83 8.66 -6.76
C ASN A 99 17.54 9.70 -5.87
N GLU A 100 16.91 10.84 -5.60
CA GLU A 100 17.49 12.00 -4.92
C GLU A 100 16.88 12.23 -3.52
N CYS A 101 16.16 11.24 -2.99
CA CYS A 101 15.66 11.30 -1.62
C CYS A 101 16.83 11.31 -0.63
N GLY A 102 16.76 12.16 0.41
CA GLY A 102 17.81 12.25 1.43
C GLY A 102 18.05 10.94 2.19
N ALA A 103 17.03 10.08 2.29
CA ALA A 103 17.13 8.73 2.87
C ALA A 103 17.70 7.67 1.89
N GLY A 104 18.09 8.05 0.67
CA GLY A 104 18.50 7.16 -0.41
C GLY A 104 17.40 6.84 -1.43
N PRO A 105 17.72 6.22 -2.58
CA PRO A 105 16.77 5.96 -3.66
C PRO A 105 15.48 5.29 -3.16
N MET A 106 14.35 5.88 -3.49
CA MET A 106 13.04 5.45 -2.99
C MET A 106 12.09 5.20 -4.15
N LYS A 107 11.35 4.10 -4.07
CA LYS A 107 10.26 3.79 -4.99
C LYS A 107 8.93 4.05 -4.30
N PHE A 108 7.94 4.48 -5.08
CA PHE A 108 6.61 4.77 -4.58
C PHE A 108 5.57 3.90 -5.27
N THR A 109 4.49 3.63 -4.56
CA THR A 109 3.25 3.12 -5.13
C THR A 109 2.08 3.88 -4.56
N SER A 110 1.31 4.54 -5.40
CA SER A 110 0.16 5.35 -5.01
C SER A 110 -1.14 4.65 -5.39
N PHE A 111 -2.05 4.58 -4.43
CA PHE A 111 -3.45 4.20 -4.57
C PHE A 111 -4.29 5.43 -4.24
N GLY A 112 -4.56 6.25 -5.25
CA GLY A 112 -5.23 7.55 -5.07
C GLY A 112 -4.46 8.48 -4.14
N SER A 113 -5.00 8.73 -2.95
CA SER A 113 -4.43 9.61 -1.93
C SER A 113 -3.48 8.93 -0.94
N LEU A 114 -3.38 7.60 -0.97
CA LEU A 114 -2.44 6.82 -0.17
C LEU A 114 -1.21 6.50 -1.01
N THR A 115 -0.05 7.00 -0.59
CA THR A 115 1.25 6.67 -1.19
C THR A 115 2.06 5.79 -0.25
N LEU A 116 2.56 4.68 -0.76
CA LEU A 116 3.48 3.77 -0.08
C LEU A 116 4.90 4.03 -0.54
N ASN A 117 5.83 3.97 0.41
CA ASN A 117 7.25 4.20 0.19
C ASN A 117 8.01 2.89 0.34
N PHE A 118 8.92 2.62 -0.60
CA PHE A 118 9.73 1.42 -0.62
C PHE A 118 11.21 1.73 -0.81
N GLN A 119 12.05 1.05 -0.03
CA GLN A 119 13.51 1.01 -0.19
C GLN A 119 13.96 -0.44 -0.10
N ASP A 120 14.95 -0.82 -0.92
CA ASP A 120 15.48 -2.20 -0.96
C ASP A 120 14.42 -3.31 -1.13
N GLY A 121 13.30 -2.97 -1.77
CA GLY A 121 12.17 -3.88 -2.01
C GLY A 121 11.22 -4.07 -0.81
N GLU A 122 11.41 -3.28 0.26
CA GLU A 122 10.66 -3.35 1.50
C GLU A 122 9.81 -2.11 1.71
N PHE A 123 8.64 -2.28 2.31
CA PHE A 123 7.74 -1.21 2.71
C PHE A 123 8.33 -0.46 3.90
N VAL A 124 8.60 0.84 3.76
CA VAL A 124 9.33 1.62 4.78
C VAL A 124 8.56 2.83 5.29
N GLY A 125 7.45 3.20 4.66
CA GLY A 125 6.67 4.36 5.04
C GLY A 125 5.41 4.53 4.21
N TRP A 126 4.51 5.36 4.68
CA TRP A 126 3.31 5.75 3.95
C TRP A 126 3.01 7.24 4.17
N LEU A 127 2.26 7.81 3.22
CA LEU A 127 1.74 9.16 3.24
C LEU A 127 0.28 9.15 2.76
N VAL A 128 -0.58 9.89 3.46
CA VAL A 128 -1.94 10.20 3.04
C VAL A 128 -2.05 11.71 2.83
N ASP A 129 -2.46 12.13 1.64
CA ASP A 129 -2.69 13.54 1.30
C ASP A 129 -4.08 14.05 1.73
N GLU A 130 -4.37 15.33 1.45
CA GLU A 130 -5.61 16.01 1.83
C GLU A 130 -6.91 15.40 1.27
N ARG A 131 -6.81 14.49 0.29
CA ARG A 131 -7.94 13.75 -0.29
C ARG A 131 -8.14 12.39 0.37
N GLY A 132 -7.29 12.07 1.35
CA GLY A 132 -7.31 10.85 2.16
C GLY A 132 -8.63 10.59 2.86
N LYS A 133 -9.01 9.32 2.94
CA LYS A 133 -10.18 8.85 3.71
C LYS A 133 -9.81 7.89 4.84
N GLN A 134 -8.57 7.42 4.84
CA GLN A 134 -8.01 6.55 5.85
C GLN A 134 -7.81 7.36 7.15
N SER A 135 -8.01 6.69 8.27
CA SER A 135 -7.78 7.23 9.60
C SER A 135 -7.05 6.20 10.45
N THR A 136 -6.52 6.64 11.58
CA THR A 136 -6.05 5.73 12.62
C THR A 136 -7.23 4.96 13.23
N ILE A 137 -6.95 3.90 14.00
CA ILE A 137 -8.00 3.07 14.62
C ILE A 137 -8.91 3.85 15.59
N ASP A 138 -8.39 4.91 16.20
CA ASP A 138 -9.09 5.85 17.07
C ASP A 138 -9.73 7.03 16.31
N GLY A 139 -9.72 6.99 14.98
CA GLY A 139 -10.49 7.90 14.13
C GLY A 139 -9.81 9.21 13.75
N VAL A 140 -8.50 9.37 14.02
CA VAL A 140 -7.74 10.55 13.59
C VAL A 140 -7.38 10.41 12.12
N GLY A 141 -7.89 11.32 11.29
CA GLY A 141 -7.68 11.32 9.84
C GLY A 141 -7.64 12.73 9.28
N ILE A 142 -7.65 12.83 7.96
CA ILE A 142 -7.75 14.12 7.27
C ILE A 142 -9.05 14.83 7.67
N GLY A 143 -8.96 16.13 7.97
CA GLY A 143 -10.07 16.96 8.42
C GLY A 143 -10.37 16.92 9.92
N THR A 144 -9.81 15.96 10.68
CA THR A 144 -9.86 16.00 12.15
C THR A 144 -9.13 17.25 12.64
N THR A 145 -9.75 18.03 13.52
CA THR A 145 -9.10 19.23 14.08
C THR A 145 -8.03 18.85 15.09
N ARG A 146 -7.03 19.72 15.30
CA ARG A 146 -6.01 19.50 16.34
C ARG A 146 -6.64 19.20 17.71
N ALA A 147 -7.60 19.99 18.14
CA ALA A 147 -8.29 19.84 19.42
C ALA A 147 -9.10 18.53 19.53
N GLU A 148 -9.58 17.98 18.41
CA GLU A 148 -10.24 16.67 18.39
C GLU A 148 -9.23 15.53 18.49
N ALA A 149 -8.12 15.61 17.74
CA ALA A 149 -7.04 14.62 17.80
C ALA A 149 -6.41 14.55 19.20
N GLU A 150 -6.24 15.70 19.87
CA GLU A 150 -5.73 15.81 21.24
C GLU A 150 -6.61 15.10 22.30
N ARG A 151 -7.84 14.67 21.95
CA ARG A 151 -8.71 13.89 22.86
C ARG A 151 -8.28 12.44 23.00
N SER A 152 -7.60 11.87 22.01
CA SER A 152 -7.13 10.49 22.02
C SER A 152 -5.61 10.35 21.88
N ARG A 153 -4.92 11.42 21.46
CA ARG A 153 -3.49 11.42 21.15
C ARG A 153 -2.79 12.62 21.76
N ILE A 154 -1.49 12.47 21.96
CA ILE A 154 -0.61 13.59 22.27
C ILE A 154 -0.14 14.17 20.93
N ILE A 155 -0.42 15.45 20.70
CA ILE A 155 0.02 16.18 19.52
C ILE A 155 1.15 17.11 19.93
N GLU A 156 2.32 16.94 19.33
CA GLU A 156 3.50 17.78 19.55
C GLU A 156 3.80 18.54 18.26
N ILE A 157 3.74 19.87 18.31
CA ILE A 157 4.09 20.71 17.16
C ILE A 157 5.61 20.66 16.95
N ILE A 158 6.03 20.49 15.69
CA ILE A 158 7.44 20.48 15.31
C ILE A 158 7.85 21.90 14.93
N ASP A 159 8.44 22.61 15.89
CA ASP A 159 8.93 23.97 15.71
C ASP A 159 9.97 24.07 14.59
N GLY A 160 9.80 25.07 13.71
CA GLY A 160 10.76 25.37 12.65
C GLY A 160 10.74 24.39 11.45
N SER A 161 9.68 23.61 11.28
CA SER A 161 9.52 22.78 10.10
C SER A 161 9.46 23.62 8.81
N THR A 162 10.22 23.19 7.80
CA THR A 162 10.21 23.79 6.45
C THR A 162 9.04 23.30 5.59
N LEU A 163 8.24 22.36 6.10
CA LEU A 163 7.12 21.73 5.39
C LEU A 163 5.76 22.31 5.77
N GLY A 164 5.73 23.37 6.58
CA GLY A 164 4.51 23.99 7.10
C GLY A 164 4.28 23.64 8.58
N THR A 165 3.03 23.67 9.03
CA THR A 165 2.66 23.36 10.41
C THR A 165 2.64 21.85 10.62
N GLU A 166 3.80 21.30 10.96
CA GLU A 166 3.98 19.86 11.15
C GLU A 166 3.82 19.46 12.62
N PHE A 167 3.32 18.26 12.86
CA PHE A 167 3.20 17.69 14.20
C PHE A 167 3.62 16.22 14.23
N SER A 168 3.98 15.76 15.42
CA SER A 168 4.17 14.35 15.75
C SER A 168 3.15 13.87 16.78
N SER A 169 2.79 12.60 16.67
CA SER A 169 1.94 11.84 17.60
C SER A 169 2.49 10.41 17.70
N GLY A 170 3.55 10.24 18.49
CA GLY A 170 4.29 8.98 18.54
C GLY A 170 4.99 8.71 17.19
N ALA A 171 4.73 7.56 16.58
CA ALA A 171 5.32 7.19 15.29
C ALA A 171 4.55 7.72 14.06
N ILE A 172 3.38 8.34 14.27
CA ILE A 172 2.63 9.03 13.20
C ILE A 172 2.93 10.51 13.27
N ASN A 173 3.13 11.13 12.13
CA ASN A 173 3.32 12.56 11.96
C ASN A 173 2.24 13.09 11.01
N GLY A 174 2.12 14.41 10.93
CA GLY A 174 1.18 15.02 10.00
C GLY A 174 1.36 16.52 9.86
N PHE A 175 0.47 17.10 9.07
CA PHE A 175 0.42 18.53 8.80
C PHE A 175 -0.95 19.07 9.22
N LEU A 176 -0.96 20.28 9.78
CA LEU A 176 -2.15 21.07 10.07
C LEU A 176 -2.25 22.22 9.09
N ALA A 177 -3.48 22.70 8.83
CA ALA A 177 -3.67 23.89 8.01
C ALA A 177 -3.01 25.15 8.61
N ASP A 178 -2.98 25.26 9.93
CA ASP A 178 -2.30 26.31 10.71
C ASP A 178 -2.11 25.84 12.18
N GLU A 179 -1.59 26.69 13.06
CA GLU A 179 -1.28 26.35 14.47
C GLU A 179 -2.48 26.41 15.43
N SER A 180 -3.65 26.85 14.97
CA SER A 180 -4.84 26.96 15.81
C SER A 180 -5.33 25.59 16.31
N ALA A 181 -6.17 25.61 17.35
CA ALA A 181 -6.73 24.37 17.91
C ALA A 181 -7.81 23.76 17.00
N ASP A 182 -8.46 24.57 16.18
CA ASP A 182 -9.47 24.19 15.20
C ASP A 182 -8.90 23.91 13.80
N ALA A 183 -7.59 24.09 13.60
CA ALA A 183 -6.92 23.73 12.36
C ALA A 183 -7.13 22.24 12.01
N PRO A 184 -7.62 21.91 10.81
CA PRO A 184 -7.75 20.54 10.36
C PRO A 184 -6.39 19.94 10.00
N ILE A 185 -6.26 18.62 10.21
CA ILE A 185 -5.17 17.80 9.66
C ILE A 185 -5.33 17.72 8.14
N THR A 186 -4.28 18.05 7.40
CA THR A 186 -4.24 18.08 5.92
C THR A 186 -3.38 16.99 5.30
N GLY A 187 -2.58 16.30 6.12
CA GLY A 187 -1.80 15.15 5.70
C GLY A 187 -1.32 14.34 6.90
N LEU A 188 -1.17 13.04 6.70
CA LEU A 188 -0.65 12.12 7.71
C LEU A 188 0.42 11.23 7.08
N TYR A 189 1.47 10.92 7.83
CA TYR A 189 2.53 10.03 7.35
C TYR A 189 3.20 9.28 8.50
N ALA A 190 3.81 8.14 8.19
CA ALA A 190 4.68 7.41 9.11
C ALA A 190 5.81 6.71 8.37
N GLY A 191 6.84 6.33 9.12
CA GLY A 191 8.05 5.70 8.58
C GLY A 191 8.86 6.66 7.71
N THR A 192 9.68 6.08 6.83
CA THR A 192 10.61 6.81 5.96
C THR A 192 9.85 7.44 4.79
N ASN A 193 9.92 8.76 4.69
CA ASN A 193 9.31 9.57 3.63
C ASN A 193 10.36 10.39 2.87
N CYS A 194 10.06 10.73 1.61
CA CYS A 194 10.94 11.53 0.77
C CYS A 194 10.50 13.00 0.75
N PHE A 195 10.55 13.66 1.91
CA PHE A 195 10.36 15.11 2.00
C PHE A 195 11.69 15.82 1.83
N PHE A 196 11.74 16.82 0.95
CA PHE A 196 12.90 17.69 0.82
C PHE A 196 12.87 18.71 1.94
N ARG A 197 13.97 18.76 2.71
CA ARG A 197 14.11 19.61 3.89
C ARG A 197 15.44 20.35 3.82
#